data_AF-H2STL7-F1
#
_entry.id   AF-H2STL7-F1
#
_cell.length_a   1.000
_cell.length_b   1.000
_cell.length_c   1.000
_cell.angle_alpha   90.00
_cell.angle_beta   90.00
_cell.angle_gamma   90.00
#
_symmetry.space_group_name_H-M   'P 1'
#
loop_
_entity.id
_entity.type
_entity.pdbx_description
1 polymer ?
#
loop_
_entity_poly.entity_id
_entity_poly.type
_entity_poly.pdbx_seq_one_letter_code
_entity_poly.pdbx_strand_id
1 'polypeptide(L)'
;MPFPFGKSHKSPADIVKNLKDSMTVLEKHDISDKKAEKATEEVSKSLVAMKEILYGTNEKEPQTEAVAQLAQELYNSGLLSTLVADLQLIDFEGKKDVAQIFNNILRRQIGTRTPTVEYLCTQQNILFMLLKGYESAEIALNCGIMLRECIRHEPLAKITLYSEQFYDFFRYVEMSTFDIASDAFATFKDLLTRHKLLSAEFLEQFYDKFFSEYEKLLHSENYVTKRQSLKLLGELLLDRHNFTIMTKYISKPENLKLMMNLLRDKSRNIQFEAFHVFKVFVANPNKTQPILDILLKNQAKLIEFLSKFQNDRTEDEQFNDEKTYLVKQIRDLKRPAPQEA
;
A
#
# COMPACT_ATOMS: atom_id res chain seq x y z
N MET A 1 3.09 -46.13 -41.16
CA MET A 1 3.26 -44.70 -40.86
C MET A 1 2.92 -44.48 -39.39
N PRO A 2 3.81 -43.91 -38.57
CA PRO A 2 3.47 -43.59 -37.20
C PRO A 2 2.50 -42.40 -37.16
N PHE A 3 1.41 -42.55 -36.43
CA PHE A 3 0.47 -41.48 -36.11
C PHE A 3 1.19 -40.37 -35.33
N PRO A 4 0.98 -39.08 -35.64
CA PRO A 4 1.51 -38.01 -34.81
C PRO A 4 0.68 -37.96 -33.53
N PHE A 5 1.33 -38.21 -32.39
CA PHE A 5 0.77 -37.91 -31.07
C PHE A 5 0.57 -36.39 -30.96
N GLY A 6 -0.63 -35.93 -31.29
CA GLY A 6 -1.06 -34.57 -30.93
C GLY A 6 -1.07 -34.46 -29.41
N LYS A 7 -0.34 -33.50 -28.85
CA LYS A 7 -0.46 -33.13 -27.44
C LYS A 7 -1.95 -32.90 -27.15
N SER A 8 -2.55 -33.71 -26.29
CA SER A 8 -3.92 -33.50 -25.81
C SER A 8 -3.97 -32.09 -25.19
N HIS A 9 -4.63 -31.14 -25.87
CA HIS A 9 -4.91 -29.84 -25.29
C HIS A 9 -5.94 -30.06 -24.17
N LYS A 10 -5.48 -30.00 -22.91
CA LYS A 10 -6.35 -30.07 -21.73
C LYS A 10 -7.30 -28.87 -21.75
N SER A 11 -8.57 -29.08 -21.43
CA SER A 11 -9.53 -27.97 -21.33
C SER A 11 -9.21 -27.08 -20.12
N PRO A 12 -9.67 -25.81 -20.09
CA PRO A 12 -9.52 -24.97 -18.90
C PRO A 12 -10.02 -25.62 -17.60
N ALA A 13 -11.15 -26.34 -17.66
CA ALA A 13 -11.71 -27.06 -16.53
C ALA A 13 -10.81 -28.21 -16.04
N ASP A 14 -10.22 -28.98 -16.98
CA ASP A 14 -9.27 -30.04 -16.63
C ASP A 14 -8.00 -29.48 -15.97
N ILE A 15 -7.52 -28.32 -16.43
CA ILE A 15 -6.35 -27.67 -15.85
C ILE A 15 -6.65 -27.20 -14.42
N VAL A 16 -7.80 -26.55 -14.20
CA VAL A 16 -8.25 -26.12 -12.85
C VAL A 16 -8.38 -27.31 -11.92
N LYS A 17 -9.04 -28.39 -12.37
CA LYS A 17 -9.20 -29.62 -11.58
C LYS A 17 -7.86 -30.25 -11.21
N ASN A 18 -6.97 -30.44 -12.20
CA ASN A 18 -5.65 -31.03 -11.97
C ASN A 18 -4.81 -30.20 -10.99
N LEU A 19 -4.84 -28.86 -11.13
CA LEU A 19 -4.12 -27.98 -10.22
C LEU A 19 -4.68 -28.09 -8.80
N LYS A 20 -6.01 -28.07 -8.65
CA LYS A 20 -6.67 -28.23 -7.35
C LYS A 20 -6.31 -29.56 -6.68
N ASP A 21 -6.38 -30.67 -7.42
CA ASP A 21 -6.03 -32.00 -6.92
C ASP A 21 -4.55 -32.07 -6.50
N SER A 22 -3.65 -31.45 -7.27
CA SER A 22 -2.21 -31.43 -6.97
C SER A 22 -1.88 -30.58 -5.74
N MET A 23 -2.55 -29.43 -5.58
CA MET A 23 -2.42 -28.60 -4.36
C MET A 23 -2.88 -29.37 -3.12
N THR A 24 -4.01 -30.09 -3.19
CA THR A 24 -4.49 -30.94 -2.09
C THR A 24 -3.53 -32.09 -1.76
N VAL A 25 -2.69 -32.53 -2.69
CA VAL A 25 -1.60 -33.47 -2.37
C VAL A 25 -0.51 -32.75 -1.58
N LEU A 26 -0.07 -31.57 -2.01
CA LEU A 26 0.99 -30.79 -1.34
C LEU A 26 0.60 -30.34 0.07
N GLU A 27 -0.68 -30.09 0.34
CA GLU A 27 -1.20 -29.76 1.67
C GLU A 27 -1.05 -30.89 2.71
N LYS A 28 -0.87 -32.15 2.27
CA LYS A 28 -0.79 -33.30 3.18
C LYS A 28 0.61 -33.43 3.78
N HIS A 29 0.67 -33.44 5.11
CA HIS A 29 1.94 -33.56 5.86
C HIS A 29 2.60 -34.95 5.78
N ASP A 30 1.85 -36.02 5.47
CA ASP A 30 2.34 -37.41 5.43
C ASP A 30 2.37 -37.98 4.00
N ILE A 31 3.09 -37.33 3.10
CA ILE A 31 3.31 -37.84 1.73
C ILE A 31 4.76 -38.24 1.50
N SER A 32 4.97 -39.32 0.76
CA SER A 32 6.32 -39.72 0.33
C SER A 32 6.94 -38.66 -0.59
N ASP A 33 8.25 -38.43 -0.49
CA ASP A 33 9.00 -37.46 -1.32
C ASP A 33 8.69 -37.59 -2.82
N LYS A 34 8.64 -38.82 -3.34
CA LYS A 34 8.32 -39.09 -4.76
C LYS A 34 6.93 -38.59 -5.19
N LYS A 35 5.96 -38.62 -4.27
CA LYS A 35 4.60 -38.09 -4.53
C LYS A 35 4.58 -36.57 -4.43
N ALA A 36 5.33 -35.99 -3.47
CA ALA A 36 5.47 -34.54 -3.33
C ALA A 36 6.12 -33.94 -4.58
N GLU A 37 7.26 -34.49 -5.02
CA GLU A 37 7.98 -34.04 -6.22
C GLU A 37 7.09 -34.08 -7.47
N LYS A 38 6.35 -35.17 -7.66
CA LYS A 38 5.40 -35.30 -8.77
C LYS A 38 4.26 -34.26 -8.67
N ALA A 39 3.73 -34.01 -7.48
CA ALA A 39 2.67 -33.01 -7.29
C ALA A 39 3.20 -31.59 -7.59
N THR A 40 4.41 -31.26 -7.14
CA THR A 40 5.07 -29.99 -7.47
C THR A 40 5.23 -29.82 -8.98
N GLU A 41 5.71 -30.86 -9.69
CA GLU A 41 5.85 -30.80 -11.16
C GLU A 41 4.51 -30.58 -11.87
N GLU A 42 3.44 -31.24 -11.42
CA GLU A 42 2.09 -31.06 -11.98
C GLU A 42 1.49 -29.68 -11.65
N VAL A 43 1.78 -29.12 -10.47
CA VAL A 43 1.42 -27.73 -10.12
C VAL A 43 2.10 -26.76 -11.10
N SER A 44 3.42 -26.84 -11.28
CA SER A 44 4.15 -25.95 -12.18
C SER A 44 3.65 -26.07 -13.62
N LYS A 45 3.43 -27.29 -14.14
CA LYS A 45 2.86 -27.51 -15.49
C LYS A 45 1.47 -26.89 -15.63
N SER A 46 0.62 -27.03 -14.62
CA SER A 46 -0.75 -26.51 -14.67
C SER A 46 -0.78 -24.98 -14.61
N LEU A 47 0.09 -24.37 -13.80
CA LEU A 47 0.24 -22.91 -13.73
C LEU A 47 0.72 -22.33 -15.07
N VAL A 48 1.72 -22.96 -15.70
CA VAL A 48 2.19 -22.56 -17.04
C VAL A 48 1.06 -22.68 -18.07
N ALA A 49 0.31 -23.79 -18.07
CA ALA A 49 -0.83 -23.96 -18.98
C ALA A 49 -1.93 -22.91 -18.75
N MET A 50 -2.22 -22.54 -17.50
CA MET A 50 -3.15 -21.43 -17.21
C MET A 50 -2.63 -20.10 -17.75
N LYS A 51 -1.33 -19.81 -17.60
CA LYS A 51 -0.74 -18.60 -18.17
C LYS A 51 -0.84 -18.56 -19.68
N GLU A 52 -0.57 -19.66 -20.38
CA GLU A 52 -0.71 -19.73 -21.83
C GLU A 52 -2.15 -19.45 -22.29
N ILE A 53 -3.16 -19.86 -21.51
CA ILE A 53 -4.57 -19.48 -21.79
C ILE A 53 -4.79 -17.97 -21.65
N LEU A 54 -4.17 -17.34 -20.64
CA LEU A 54 -4.40 -15.93 -20.29
C LEU A 54 -3.58 -14.93 -21.11
N TYR A 55 -2.36 -15.30 -21.49
CA TYR A 55 -1.40 -14.45 -22.19
C TYR A 55 -1.18 -14.87 -23.64
N GLY A 56 -1.66 -16.06 -24.03
CA GLY A 56 -1.37 -16.65 -25.32
C GLY A 56 0.03 -17.27 -25.35
N THR A 57 0.40 -17.74 -26.52
CA THR A 57 1.77 -18.18 -26.83
C THR A 57 2.37 -17.26 -27.89
N ASN A 58 3.65 -17.42 -28.21
CA ASN A 58 4.32 -16.66 -29.27
C ASN A 58 3.62 -16.77 -30.64
N GLU A 59 2.76 -17.77 -30.84
CA GLU A 59 2.07 -18.05 -32.09
C GLU A 59 0.56 -17.79 -32.04
N LYS A 60 -0.05 -17.65 -30.85
CA LYS A 60 -1.52 -17.60 -30.70
C LYS A 60 -1.92 -16.63 -29.60
N GLU A 61 -2.81 -15.71 -29.94
CA GLU A 61 -3.45 -14.82 -28.97
C GLU A 61 -4.41 -15.59 -28.03
N PRO A 62 -4.65 -15.08 -26.81
CA PRO A 62 -5.64 -15.64 -25.89
C PRO A 62 -7.02 -15.77 -26.52
N GLN A 63 -7.60 -16.97 -26.46
CA GLN A 63 -8.98 -17.19 -26.90
C GLN A 63 -9.96 -16.70 -25.83
N THR A 64 -10.81 -15.73 -26.17
CA THR A 64 -11.78 -15.12 -25.25
C THR A 64 -12.67 -16.15 -24.54
N GLU A 65 -13.12 -17.19 -25.25
CA GLU A 65 -13.93 -18.27 -24.67
C GLU A 65 -13.15 -19.12 -23.66
N ALA A 66 -11.89 -19.43 -23.94
CA ALA A 66 -11.03 -20.20 -23.04
C ALA A 66 -10.71 -19.41 -21.76
N VAL A 67 -10.44 -18.10 -21.87
CA VAL A 67 -10.29 -17.19 -20.72
C VAL A 67 -11.60 -17.10 -19.95
N ALA A 68 -12.74 -17.09 -20.65
CA ALA A 68 -14.05 -17.05 -20.04
C ALA A 68 -14.32 -18.26 -19.17
N GLN A 69 -14.10 -19.45 -19.74
CA GLN A 69 -14.23 -20.73 -19.06
C GLN A 69 -13.25 -20.84 -17.89
N LEU A 70 -11.97 -20.48 -18.10
CA LEU A 70 -10.95 -20.54 -17.05
C LEU A 70 -11.35 -19.73 -15.82
N ALA A 71 -11.78 -18.47 -15.99
CA ALA A 71 -12.13 -17.67 -14.83
C ALA A 71 -13.38 -18.19 -14.13
N GLN A 72 -14.38 -18.68 -14.87
CA GLN A 72 -15.58 -19.27 -14.27
C GLN A 72 -15.22 -20.48 -13.40
N GLU A 73 -14.34 -21.36 -13.89
CA GLU A 73 -13.84 -22.52 -13.16
C GLU A 73 -13.00 -22.12 -11.94
N LEU A 74 -12.17 -21.07 -12.05
CA LEU A 74 -11.40 -20.51 -10.94
C LEU A 74 -12.31 -20.02 -9.80
N TYR A 75 -13.44 -19.39 -10.11
CA TYR A 75 -14.41 -18.94 -9.11
C TYR A 75 -15.17 -20.12 -8.50
N ASN A 76 -15.69 -21.02 -9.33
CA ASN A 76 -16.54 -22.13 -8.89
C ASN A 76 -15.78 -23.14 -8.02
N SER A 77 -14.51 -23.42 -8.35
CA SER A 77 -13.66 -24.37 -7.63
C SER A 77 -13.05 -23.80 -6.34
N GLY A 78 -13.12 -22.48 -6.14
CA GLY A 78 -12.41 -21.79 -5.07
C GLY A 78 -10.88 -21.84 -5.21
N LEU A 79 -10.35 -22.20 -6.39
CA LEU A 79 -8.91 -22.41 -6.59
C LEU A 79 -8.08 -21.15 -6.34
N LEU A 80 -8.61 -19.95 -6.64
CA LEU A 80 -7.93 -18.69 -6.29
C LEU A 80 -7.64 -18.59 -4.78
N SER A 81 -8.58 -19.04 -3.94
CA SER A 81 -8.38 -19.03 -2.49
C SER A 81 -7.29 -20.01 -2.06
N THR A 82 -7.27 -21.21 -2.64
CA THR A 82 -6.27 -22.25 -2.35
C THR A 82 -4.88 -21.82 -2.78
N LEU A 83 -4.72 -21.26 -3.98
CA LEU A 83 -3.42 -20.78 -4.45
C LEU A 83 -2.83 -19.69 -3.57
N VAL A 84 -3.67 -18.85 -2.95
CA VAL A 84 -3.23 -17.83 -1.99
C VAL A 84 -2.93 -18.44 -0.62
N ALA A 85 -3.80 -19.32 -0.12
CA ALA A 85 -3.63 -19.97 1.19
C ALA A 85 -2.35 -20.83 1.25
N ASP A 86 -2.07 -21.54 0.17
CA ASP A 86 -1.00 -22.53 0.09
C ASP A 86 0.19 -22.03 -0.73
N LEU A 87 0.29 -20.72 -0.94
CA LEU A 87 1.33 -20.09 -1.77
C LEU A 87 2.75 -20.49 -1.32
N GLN A 88 2.95 -20.74 -0.02
CA GLN A 88 4.22 -21.19 0.55
C GLN A 88 4.67 -22.56 0.02
N LEU A 89 3.73 -23.46 -0.32
CA LEU A 89 4.00 -24.82 -0.81
C LEU A 89 4.42 -24.86 -2.28
N ILE A 90 4.16 -23.78 -3.02
CA ILE A 90 4.44 -23.67 -4.45
C ILE A 90 5.92 -23.31 -4.65
N ASP A 91 6.54 -23.80 -5.72
CA ASP A 91 7.94 -23.48 -6.03
C ASP A 91 8.15 -22.00 -6.40
N PHE A 92 9.40 -21.56 -6.49
CA PHE A 92 9.74 -20.14 -6.65
C PHE A 92 9.16 -19.50 -7.93
N GLU A 93 9.24 -20.19 -9.07
CA GLU A 93 8.65 -19.68 -10.32
C GLU A 93 7.12 -19.83 -10.29
N GLY A 94 6.59 -20.91 -9.72
CA GLY A 94 5.15 -21.09 -9.54
C GLY A 94 4.51 -19.97 -8.70
N LYS A 95 5.17 -19.47 -7.65
CA LYS A 95 4.68 -18.31 -6.86
C LYS A 95 4.50 -17.06 -7.72
N LYS A 96 5.42 -16.80 -8.66
CA LYS A 96 5.33 -15.67 -9.61
C LYS A 96 4.20 -15.89 -10.61
N ASP A 97 4.04 -17.13 -11.08
CA ASP A 97 2.98 -17.48 -12.02
C ASP A 97 1.60 -17.32 -11.38
N VAL A 98 1.42 -17.72 -10.12
CA VAL A 98 0.20 -17.46 -9.34
C VAL A 98 -0.11 -15.96 -9.31
N ALA A 99 0.87 -15.11 -8.98
CA ALA A 99 0.65 -13.67 -8.93
C ALA A 99 0.27 -13.08 -10.30
N GLN A 100 0.88 -13.57 -11.39
CA GLN A 100 0.54 -13.15 -12.75
C GLN A 100 -0.88 -13.57 -13.14
N ILE A 101 -1.24 -14.84 -12.91
CA ILE A 101 -2.59 -15.37 -13.17
C ILE A 101 -3.64 -14.59 -12.38
N PHE A 102 -3.41 -14.42 -11.07
CA PHE A 102 -4.30 -13.69 -10.17
C PHE A 102 -4.53 -12.26 -10.68
N ASN A 103 -3.47 -11.53 -11.01
CA ASN A 103 -3.56 -10.15 -11.48
C ASN A 103 -4.23 -10.03 -12.85
N ASN A 104 -4.00 -10.99 -13.76
CA ASN A 104 -4.66 -11.01 -15.06
C ASN A 104 -6.17 -11.20 -14.92
N ILE A 105 -6.59 -12.22 -14.17
CA ILE A 105 -8.00 -12.50 -13.93
C ILE A 105 -8.65 -11.34 -13.17
N LEU A 106 -7.97 -10.72 -12.21
CA LEU A 106 -8.48 -9.56 -11.47
C LEU A 106 -8.82 -8.38 -12.39
N ARG A 107 -8.00 -8.13 -13.42
CA ARG A 107 -8.21 -7.05 -14.40
C ARG A 107 -9.29 -7.37 -15.44
N ARG A 108 -9.81 -8.59 -15.47
CA ARG A 108 -10.80 -9.02 -16.47
C ARG A 108 -12.10 -8.22 -16.34
N GLN A 109 -12.61 -7.75 -17.48
CA GLN A 109 -13.88 -7.03 -17.59
C GLN A 109 -14.86 -7.76 -18.50
N ILE A 110 -16.16 -7.64 -18.17
CA ILE A 110 -17.28 -8.05 -19.01
C ILE A 110 -18.24 -6.87 -19.10
N GLY A 111 -18.17 -6.11 -20.20
CA GLY A 111 -18.79 -4.79 -20.28
C GLY A 111 -18.17 -3.85 -19.23
N THR A 112 -19.00 -3.27 -18.37
CA THR A 112 -18.56 -2.39 -17.27
C THR A 112 -18.29 -3.14 -15.97
N ARG A 113 -18.55 -4.45 -15.91
CA ARG A 113 -18.37 -5.27 -14.71
C ARG A 113 -16.97 -5.83 -14.63
N THR A 114 -16.48 -5.98 -13.41
CA THR A 114 -15.22 -6.64 -13.06
C THR A 114 -15.54 -7.88 -12.21
N PRO A 115 -15.81 -9.06 -12.83
CA PRO A 115 -16.32 -10.23 -12.11
C PRO A 115 -15.43 -10.70 -10.96
N THR A 116 -14.11 -10.61 -11.11
CA THR A 116 -13.16 -11.02 -10.08
C THR A 116 -13.22 -10.12 -8.85
N VAL A 117 -13.43 -8.81 -9.04
CA VAL A 117 -13.64 -7.88 -7.93
C VAL A 117 -14.91 -8.24 -7.19
N GLU A 118 -16.00 -8.53 -7.91
CA GLU A 118 -17.27 -8.96 -7.31
C GLU A 118 -17.10 -10.27 -6.54
N TYR A 119 -16.38 -11.24 -7.09
CA TYR A 119 -16.02 -12.49 -6.42
C TYR A 119 -15.24 -12.23 -5.12
N LEU A 120 -14.17 -11.41 -5.17
CA LEU A 120 -13.35 -11.09 -4.00
C LEU A 120 -14.11 -10.31 -2.92
N CYS A 121 -15.10 -9.49 -3.29
CA CYS A 121 -16.01 -8.86 -2.34
C CYS A 121 -16.83 -9.89 -1.52
N THR A 122 -17.12 -11.06 -2.10
CA THR A 122 -17.79 -12.18 -1.40
C THR A 122 -16.82 -13.14 -0.72
N GLN A 123 -15.55 -13.14 -1.13
CA GLN A 123 -14.47 -14.01 -0.62
C GLN A 123 -13.35 -13.18 0.03
N GLN A 124 -13.73 -12.29 0.95
CA GLN A 124 -12.84 -11.28 1.54
C GLN A 124 -11.62 -11.87 2.25
N ASN A 125 -11.71 -13.12 2.72
CA ASN A 125 -10.61 -13.84 3.35
C ASN A 125 -9.36 -13.90 2.46
N ILE A 126 -9.52 -13.88 1.14
CA ILE A 126 -8.39 -13.83 0.20
C ILE A 126 -7.54 -12.56 0.43
N LEU A 127 -8.17 -11.40 0.64
CA LEU A 127 -7.45 -10.14 0.92
C LEU A 127 -6.70 -10.23 2.25
N PHE A 128 -7.29 -10.84 3.27
CA PHE A 128 -6.67 -10.98 4.59
C PHE A 128 -5.53 -12.00 4.58
N MET A 129 -5.62 -13.08 3.79
CA MET A 129 -4.51 -14.01 3.59
C MET A 129 -3.34 -13.32 2.86
N LEU A 130 -3.62 -12.52 1.83
CA LEU A 130 -2.60 -11.71 1.15
C LEU A 130 -1.92 -10.72 2.12
N LEU A 131 -2.71 -10.02 2.93
CA LEU A 131 -2.17 -9.08 3.92
C LEU A 131 -1.30 -9.80 4.96
N LYS A 132 -1.77 -10.93 5.51
CA LYS A 132 -1.02 -11.74 6.46
C LYS A 132 0.25 -12.33 5.85
N GLY A 133 0.30 -12.50 4.52
CA GLY A 133 1.47 -12.97 3.78
C GLY A 133 2.74 -12.15 4.04
N TYR A 134 2.63 -10.87 4.46
CA TYR A 134 3.78 -10.07 4.89
C TYR A 134 4.53 -10.66 6.09
N GLU A 135 3.90 -11.50 6.92
CA GLU A 135 4.54 -12.21 8.03
C GLU A 135 5.47 -13.34 7.57
N SER A 136 5.35 -13.79 6.31
CA SER A 136 6.15 -14.90 5.76
C SER A 136 7.09 -14.42 4.67
N ALA A 137 8.40 -14.41 4.98
CA ALA A 137 9.43 -13.85 4.11
C ALA A 137 9.48 -14.45 2.70
N GLU A 138 9.12 -15.73 2.56
CA GLU A 138 9.16 -16.45 1.27
C GLU A 138 8.06 -16.01 0.29
N ILE A 139 6.94 -15.48 0.80
CA ILE A 139 5.78 -15.11 0.00
C ILE A 139 5.41 -13.63 0.06
N ALA A 140 5.94 -12.87 1.04
CA ALA A 140 5.59 -11.48 1.31
C ALA A 140 5.54 -10.60 0.05
N LEU A 141 6.56 -10.67 -0.80
CA LEU A 141 6.63 -9.85 -2.02
C LEU A 141 5.58 -10.27 -3.07
N ASN A 142 5.29 -11.56 -3.20
CA ASN A 142 4.25 -12.06 -4.10
C ASN A 142 2.86 -11.63 -3.60
N CYS A 143 2.63 -11.73 -2.29
CA CYS A 143 1.43 -11.23 -1.64
C CYS A 143 1.26 -9.72 -1.82
N GLY A 144 2.33 -8.94 -1.65
CA GLY A 144 2.33 -7.49 -1.89
C GLY A 144 1.98 -7.12 -3.33
N ILE A 145 2.51 -7.84 -4.32
CA ILE A 145 2.17 -7.66 -5.74
C ILE A 145 0.67 -7.90 -5.99
N MET A 146 0.11 -8.99 -5.48
CA MET A 146 -1.32 -9.31 -5.67
C MET A 146 -2.23 -8.36 -4.89
N LEU A 147 -1.85 -8.00 -3.65
CA LEU A 147 -2.63 -7.09 -2.82
C LEU A 147 -2.65 -5.68 -3.42
N ARG A 148 -1.51 -5.18 -3.93
CA ARG A 148 -1.47 -3.89 -4.63
C ARG A 148 -2.32 -3.88 -5.89
N GLU A 149 -2.47 -5.00 -6.59
CA GLU A 149 -3.40 -5.09 -7.71
C GLU A 149 -4.86 -5.05 -7.23
N CYS A 150 -5.20 -5.74 -6.13
CA CYS A 150 -6.53 -5.70 -5.52
C CYS A 150 -6.95 -4.27 -5.18
N ILE A 151 -6.10 -3.52 -4.48
CA ILE A 151 -6.44 -2.17 -4.00
C ILE A 151 -6.53 -1.13 -5.11
N ARG A 152 -6.22 -1.47 -6.37
CA ARG A 152 -6.57 -0.61 -7.52
C ARG A 152 -8.08 -0.47 -7.71
N HIS A 153 -8.84 -1.43 -7.21
CA HIS A 153 -10.30 -1.43 -7.21
C HIS A 153 -10.82 -0.91 -5.87
N GLU A 154 -11.56 0.19 -5.90
CA GLU A 154 -12.07 0.86 -4.70
C GLU A 154 -12.83 -0.07 -3.73
N PRO A 155 -13.68 -1.02 -4.17
CA PRO A 155 -14.35 -1.95 -3.25
C PRO A 155 -13.39 -2.80 -2.42
N LEU A 156 -12.30 -3.29 -3.01
CA LEU A 156 -11.31 -4.13 -2.32
C LEU A 156 -10.39 -3.30 -1.44
N ALA A 157 -10.04 -2.09 -1.89
CA ALA A 157 -9.33 -1.13 -1.06
C ALA A 157 -10.15 -0.78 0.20
N LYS A 158 -11.47 -0.58 0.07
CA LYS A 158 -12.38 -0.31 1.19
C LYS A 158 -12.41 -1.46 2.19
N ILE A 159 -12.55 -2.70 1.73
CA ILE A 159 -12.52 -3.89 2.61
C ILE A 159 -11.19 -3.95 3.38
N THR A 160 -10.07 -3.73 2.69
CA THR A 160 -8.75 -3.78 3.31
C THR A 160 -8.55 -2.64 4.31
N LEU A 161 -8.85 -1.39 3.91
CA LEU A 161 -8.62 -0.19 4.71
C LEU A 161 -9.49 -0.12 5.97
N TYR A 162 -10.74 -0.57 5.89
CA TYR A 162 -11.69 -0.55 7.02
C TYR A 162 -11.57 -1.78 7.93
N SER A 163 -10.65 -2.69 7.65
CA SER A 163 -10.41 -3.88 8.47
C SER A 163 -9.50 -3.57 9.67
N GLU A 164 -9.61 -4.36 10.74
CA GLU A 164 -8.66 -4.27 11.86
C GLU A 164 -7.24 -4.67 11.41
N GLN A 165 -7.14 -5.58 10.43
CA GLN A 165 -5.88 -6.04 9.83
C GLN A 165 -5.12 -4.91 9.12
N PHE A 166 -5.78 -3.82 8.72
CA PHE A 166 -5.09 -2.64 8.21
C PHE A 166 -4.01 -2.13 9.18
N TYR A 167 -4.27 -2.19 10.49
CA TYR A 167 -3.33 -1.70 11.49
C TYR A 167 -2.07 -2.56 11.62
N ASP A 168 -2.06 -3.78 11.05
CA ASP A 168 -0.84 -4.58 10.98
C ASP A 168 0.23 -3.93 10.10
N PHE A 169 -0.14 -3.02 9.17
CA PHE A 169 0.85 -2.27 8.38
C PHE A 169 1.79 -1.45 9.26
N PHE A 170 1.34 -0.91 10.40
CA PHE A 170 2.23 -0.18 11.33
C PHE A 170 3.35 -1.07 11.88
N ARG A 171 3.14 -2.39 11.95
CA ARG A 171 4.17 -3.38 12.27
C ARG A 171 4.97 -3.79 11.03
N TYR A 172 4.31 -4.02 9.89
CA TYR A 172 4.98 -4.49 8.67
C TYR A 172 6.00 -3.48 8.13
N VAL A 173 5.71 -2.17 8.20
CA VAL A 173 6.65 -1.13 7.76
C VAL A 173 7.87 -0.95 8.67
N GLU A 174 7.86 -1.60 9.84
CA GLU A 174 8.95 -1.59 10.82
C GLU A 174 9.71 -2.94 10.85
N MET A 175 9.43 -3.85 9.91
CA MET A 175 10.16 -5.11 9.82
C MET A 175 11.66 -4.88 9.55
N SER A 176 12.51 -5.73 10.14
CA SER A 176 13.96 -5.66 9.95
C SER A 176 14.40 -6.00 8.52
N THR A 177 13.57 -6.75 7.78
CA THR A 177 13.84 -7.09 6.38
C THR A 177 13.43 -5.93 5.48
N PHE A 178 14.41 -5.15 5.04
CA PHE A 178 14.22 -3.90 4.32
C PHE A 178 13.29 -4.00 3.10
N ASP A 179 13.47 -5.03 2.26
CA ASP A 179 12.66 -5.20 1.04
C ASP A 179 11.17 -5.43 1.37
N ILE A 180 10.89 -6.22 2.41
CA ILE A 180 9.53 -6.50 2.88
C ILE A 180 8.90 -5.25 3.50
N ALA A 181 9.63 -4.56 4.38
CA ALA A 181 9.14 -3.34 5.02
C ALA A 181 8.86 -2.23 3.99
N SER A 182 9.72 -2.09 2.98
CA SER A 182 9.56 -1.12 1.90
C SER A 182 8.36 -1.47 1.00
N ASP A 183 8.18 -2.75 0.68
CA ASP A 183 7.03 -3.24 -0.09
C ASP A 183 5.71 -3.05 0.68
N ALA A 184 5.70 -3.35 1.99
CA ALA A 184 4.57 -3.09 2.87
C ALA A 184 4.23 -1.59 2.93
N PHE A 185 5.25 -0.72 3.01
CA PHE A 185 5.05 0.73 3.00
C PHE A 185 4.45 1.20 1.67
N ALA A 186 4.86 0.62 0.54
CA ALA A 186 4.27 0.94 -0.76
C ALA A 186 2.78 0.60 -0.80
N THR A 187 2.37 -0.55 -0.26
CA THR A 187 0.96 -0.95 -0.17
C THR A 187 0.18 -0.06 0.80
N PHE A 188 0.74 0.23 1.97
CA PHE A 188 0.17 1.15 2.97
C PHE A 188 -0.07 2.56 2.39
N LYS A 189 0.94 3.11 1.70
CA LYS A 189 0.83 4.39 0.99
C LYS A 189 -0.25 4.35 -0.08
N ASP A 190 -0.32 3.29 -0.88
CA ASP A 190 -1.28 3.20 -1.98
C ASP A 190 -2.73 3.16 -1.46
N LEU A 191 -2.99 2.41 -0.39
CA LEU A 191 -4.29 2.40 0.32
C LEU A 191 -4.71 3.82 0.78
N LEU A 192 -3.77 4.58 1.33
CA LEU A 192 -4.04 5.91 1.89
C LEU A 192 -4.10 7.03 0.84
N THR A 193 -3.71 6.79 -0.41
CA THR A 193 -3.53 7.88 -1.39
C THR A 193 -4.20 7.66 -2.73
N ARG A 194 -4.56 6.43 -3.11
CA ARG A 194 -5.17 6.13 -4.40
C ARG A 194 -6.61 6.62 -4.51
N HIS A 195 -7.48 6.12 -3.64
CA HIS A 195 -8.91 6.43 -3.65
C HIS A 195 -9.18 7.59 -2.70
N LYS A 196 -9.12 8.81 -3.23
CA LYS A 196 -9.07 10.05 -2.44
C LYS A 196 -10.24 10.22 -1.47
N LEU A 197 -11.47 9.98 -1.94
CA LEU A 197 -12.67 10.12 -1.12
C LEU A 197 -12.74 9.04 -0.04
N LEU A 198 -12.45 7.79 -0.40
CA LEU A 198 -12.40 6.66 0.54
C LEU A 198 -11.36 6.88 1.65
N SER A 199 -10.16 7.33 1.30
CA SER A 199 -9.10 7.59 2.28
C SER A 199 -9.45 8.77 3.19
N ALA A 200 -10.02 9.85 2.64
CA ALA A 200 -10.48 10.98 3.44
C ALA A 200 -11.57 10.58 4.45
N GLU A 201 -12.58 9.82 4.00
CA GLU A 201 -13.65 9.29 4.85
C GLU A 201 -13.08 8.43 5.99
N PHE A 202 -12.16 7.51 5.67
CA PHE A 202 -11.49 6.67 6.65
C PHE A 202 -10.67 7.50 7.67
N LEU A 203 -9.83 8.42 7.20
CA LEU A 203 -8.97 9.22 8.07
C LEU A 203 -9.76 10.17 8.98
N GLU A 204 -10.91 10.66 8.52
CA GLU A 204 -11.80 11.47 9.33
C GLU A 204 -12.47 10.62 10.42
N GLN A 205 -13.02 9.45 10.05
CA GLN A 205 -13.72 8.56 10.97
C GLN A 205 -12.80 7.94 12.03
N PHE A 206 -11.61 7.49 11.64
CA PHE A 206 -10.67 6.77 12.50
C PHE A 206 -9.49 7.64 12.96
N TYR A 207 -9.63 8.97 12.87
CA TYR A 207 -8.56 9.95 13.08
C TYR A 207 -7.69 9.65 14.30
N ASP A 208 -8.29 9.50 15.49
CA ASP A 208 -7.52 9.43 16.73
C ASP A 208 -6.76 8.11 16.85
N LYS A 209 -7.34 6.98 16.43
CA LYS A 209 -6.65 5.68 16.38
C LYS A 209 -5.53 5.70 15.33
N PHE A 210 -5.82 6.18 14.12
CA PHE A 210 -4.85 6.24 13.03
C PHE A 210 -3.63 7.12 13.39
N PHE A 211 -3.85 8.37 13.79
CA PHE A 211 -2.73 9.29 14.06
C PHE A 211 -1.96 8.93 15.33
N SER A 212 -2.58 8.25 16.30
CA SER A 212 -1.87 7.69 17.45
C SER A 212 -0.87 6.61 17.02
N GLU A 213 -1.22 5.75 16.07
CA GLU A 213 -0.29 4.76 15.51
C GLU A 213 0.73 5.41 14.57
N TYR A 214 0.29 6.36 13.74
CA TYR A 214 1.15 7.07 12.79
C TYR A 214 2.25 7.88 13.47
N GLU A 215 1.97 8.48 14.62
CA GLU A 215 2.98 9.22 15.40
C GLU A 215 4.17 8.33 15.79
N LYS A 216 3.96 7.03 16.02
CA LYS A 216 5.04 6.09 16.33
C LYS A 216 6.02 5.96 15.16
N LEU A 217 5.52 5.95 13.92
CA LEU A 217 6.35 5.91 12.71
C LEU A 217 7.24 7.15 12.56
N LEU A 218 6.77 8.32 13.03
CA LEU A 218 7.55 9.55 13.03
C LEU A 218 8.69 9.55 14.07
N HIS A 219 8.65 8.61 15.02
CA HIS A 219 9.68 8.35 16.02
C HIS A 219 10.50 7.10 15.72
N SER A 220 10.31 6.46 14.56
CA SER A 220 11.02 5.25 14.18
C SER A 220 12.54 5.44 14.17
N GLU A 221 13.26 4.44 14.70
CA GLU A 221 14.72 4.35 14.56
C GLU A 221 15.13 3.93 13.14
N ASN A 222 14.22 3.34 12.36
CA ASN A 222 14.44 3.07 10.95
C ASN A 222 14.36 4.37 10.14
N TYR A 223 15.51 4.83 9.66
CA TYR A 223 15.62 6.06 8.87
C TYR A 223 14.66 6.09 7.67
N VAL A 224 14.50 4.98 6.96
CA VAL A 224 13.66 4.94 5.76
C VAL A 224 12.19 5.05 6.16
N THR A 225 11.75 4.27 7.15
CA THR A 225 10.37 4.34 7.67
C THR A 225 10.05 5.73 8.19
N LYS A 226 10.92 6.31 9.03
CA LYS A 226 10.74 7.68 9.56
C LYS A 226 10.62 8.71 8.44
N ARG A 227 11.54 8.70 7.47
CA ARG A 227 11.54 9.65 6.35
C ARG A 227 10.32 9.49 5.46
N GLN A 228 9.99 8.26 5.05
CA GLN A 228 8.86 8.01 4.14
C GLN A 228 7.51 8.30 4.82
N SER A 229 7.38 8.01 6.12
CA SER A 229 6.19 8.36 6.90
C SER A 229 6.02 9.88 7.02
N LEU A 230 7.11 10.62 7.24
CA LEU A 230 7.05 12.08 7.30
C LEU A 230 6.68 12.70 5.94
N LYS A 231 7.23 12.16 4.85
CA LYS A 231 6.87 12.55 3.48
C LYS A 231 5.39 12.30 3.20
N LEU A 232 4.92 11.08 3.51
CA LEU A 232 3.52 10.70 3.32
C LEU A 232 2.57 11.54 4.18
N LEU A 233 2.94 11.88 5.41
CA LEU A 233 2.18 12.82 6.24
C LEU A 233 2.00 14.17 5.53
N GLY A 234 3.08 14.72 4.96
CA GLY A 234 3.01 15.95 4.18
C GLY A 234 2.06 15.84 2.98
N GLU A 235 2.15 14.74 2.22
CA GLU A 235 1.25 14.44 1.09
C GLU A 235 -0.22 14.37 1.54
N LEU A 236 -0.51 13.69 2.66
CA LEU A 236 -1.87 13.54 3.19
C LEU A 236 -2.46 14.87 3.65
N LEU A 237 -1.68 15.70 4.35
CA LEU A 237 -2.14 16.99 4.88
C LEU A 237 -2.34 18.04 3.78
N LEU A 238 -1.60 17.95 2.68
CA LEU A 238 -1.71 18.88 1.55
C LEU A 238 -2.78 18.47 0.52
N ASP A 239 -3.33 17.25 0.62
CA ASP A 239 -4.40 16.81 -0.26
C ASP A 239 -5.72 17.55 0.07
N ARG A 240 -6.34 18.14 -0.97
CA ARG A 240 -7.56 18.94 -0.83
C ARG A 240 -8.74 18.15 -0.22
N HIS A 241 -8.79 16.83 -0.42
CA HIS A 241 -9.88 16.00 0.14
C HIS A 241 -9.72 15.81 1.65
N ASN A 242 -8.51 16.02 2.17
CA ASN A 242 -8.18 15.84 3.59
C ASN A 242 -8.23 17.16 4.38
N PHE A 243 -8.95 18.19 3.90
CA PHE A 243 -8.99 19.50 4.55
C PHE A 243 -9.43 19.43 6.03
N THR A 244 -10.45 18.63 6.35
CA THR A 244 -10.92 18.42 7.74
C THR A 244 -9.83 17.78 8.60
N ILE A 245 -9.18 16.73 8.08
CA ILE A 245 -8.09 16.01 8.74
C ILE A 245 -6.90 16.94 8.98
N MET A 246 -6.51 17.71 7.96
CA MET A 246 -5.44 18.71 8.03
C MET A 246 -5.73 19.74 9.11
N THR A 247 -6.94 20.33 9.11
CA THR A 247 -7.34 21.34 10.08
C THR A 247 -7.28 20.81 11.51
N LYS A 248 -7.77 19.58 11.74
CA LYS A 248 -7.65 18.92 13.05
C LYS A 248 -6.17 18.69 13.42
N TYR A 249 -5.34 18.22 12.48
CA TYR A 249 -3.91 17.95 12.73
C TYR A 249 -3.13 19.19 13.12
N ILE A 250 -3.30 20.29 12.39
CA ILE A 250 -2.53 21.52 12.61
C ILE A 250 -3.03 22.35 13.80
N SER A 251 -4.14 21.95 14.42
CA SER A 251 -4.66 22.57 15.64
C SER A 251 -4.02 22.04 16.93
N LYS A 252 -3.35 20.87 16.88
CA LYS A 252 -2.77 20.19 18.05
C LYS A 252 -1.35 20.70 18.34
N PRO A 253 -1.06 21.24 19.55
CA PRO A 253 0.26 21.77 19.90
C PRO A 253 1.39 20.75 19.86
N GLU A 254 1.13 19.51 20.26
CA GLU A 254 2.14 18.45 20.25
C GLU A 254 2.64 18.16 18.82
N ASN A 255 1.74 18.16 17.83
CA ASN A 255 2.11 17.99 16.43
C ASN A 255 3.04 19.11 15.94
N LEU A 256 2.78 20.37 16.32
CA LEU A 256 3.68 21.49 15.98
C LEU A 256 5.05 21.33 16.63
N LYS A 257 5.10 20.98 17.93
CA LYS A 257 6.36 20.75 18.64
C LYS A 257 7.16 19.63 17.99
N LEU A 258 6.52 18.53 17.60
CA LEU A 258 7.15 17.42 16.90
C LEU A 258 7.80 17.90 15.59
N MET A 259 7.05 18.63 14.75
CA MET A 259 7.60 19.17 13.50
C MET A 259 8.76 20.13 13.73
N MET A 260 8.67 21.02 14.74
CA MET A 260 9.75 21.94 15.10
C MET A 260 11.00 21.22 15.60
N ASN A 261 10.85 20.09 16.29
CA ASN A 261 11.98 19.24 16.68
C ASN A 261 12.58 18.51 15.48
N LEU A 262 11.75 17.98 14.57
CA LEU A 262 12.20 17.29 13.36
C LEU A 262 12.91 18.22 12.37
N LEU A 263 12.59 19.53 12.35
CA LEU A 263 13.39 20.54 11.63
C LEU A 263 14.85 20.59 12.08
N ARG A 264 15.17 20.08 13.27
CA ARG A 264 16.51 20.00 13.86
C ARG A 264 17.05 18.57 13.93
N ASP A 265 16.42 17.61 13.26
CA ASP A 265 16.87 16.22 13.20
C ASP A 265 18.30 16.11 12.64
N LYS A 266 19.05 15.08 13.01
CA LYS A 266 20.41 14.83 12.48
C LYS A 266 20.45 14.68 10.96
N SER A 267 19.36 14.20 10.35
CA SER A 267 19.25 14.00 8.90
C SER A 267 18.65 15.20 8.19
N ARG A 268 19.41 15.81 7.26
CA ARG A 268 18.94 16.91 6.41
C ARG A 268 17.68 16.56 5.59
N ASN A 269 17.53 15.30 5.19
CA ASN A 269 16.34 14.87 4.45
C ASN A 269 15.09 14.80 5.35
N ILE A 270 15.23 14.36 6.61
CA ILE A 270 14.12 14.40 7.58
C ILE A 270 13.73 15.85 7.87
N GLN A 271 14.71 16.72 8.08
CA GLN A 271 14.45 18.15 8.28
C GLN A 271 13.66 18.75 7.10
N PHE A 272 13.99 18.36 5.86
CA PHE A 272 13.32 18.85 4.66
C PHE A 272 11.87 18.38 4.57
N GLU A 273 11.58 17.10 4.84
CA GLU A 273 10.20 16.62 4.88
C GLU A 273 9.42 17.26 6.05
N ALA A 274 10.05 17.49 7.20
CA ALA A 274 9.46 18.19 8.34
C ALA A 274 9.07 19.63 7.99
N PHE A 275 9.87 20.31 7.16
CA PHE A 275 9.58 21.65 6.67
C PHE A 275 8.26 21.71 5.90
N HIS A 276 7.99 20.73 5.04
CA HIS A 276 6.73 20.71 4.29
C HIS A 276 5.50 20.57 5.18
N VAL A 277 5.59 19.82 6.28
CA VAL A 277 4.51 19.72 7.27
C VAL A 277 4.43 20.99 8.13
N PHE A 278 5.57 21.49 8.63
CA PHE A 278 5.63 22.72 9.42
C PHE A 278 5.05 23.93 8.67
N LYS A 279 5.28 24.03 7.36
CA LYS A 279 4.73 25.06 6.48
C LYS A 279 3.21 25.18 6.61
N VAL A 280 2.50 24.05 6.72
CA VAL A 280 1.02 24.02 6.81
C VAL A 280 0.53 24.69 8.09
N PHE A 281 1.23 24.50 9.23
CA PHE A 281 0.89 25.18 10.49
C PHE A 281 0.99 26.69 10.38
N VAL A 282 2.05 27.18 9.73
CA VAL A 282 2.31 28.62 9.61
C VAL A 282 1.40 29.26 8.56
N ALA A 283 1.13 28.57 7.46
CA ALA A 283 0.25 29.05 6.38
C ALA A 283 -1.24 29.08 6.78
N ASN A 284 -1.65 28.36 7.84
CA ASN A 284 -3.03 28.38 8.31
C ASN A 284 -3.47 29.80 8.74
N PRO A 285 -4.48 30.41 8.12
CA PRO A 285 -4.98 31.73 8.54
C PRO A 285 -5.68 31.68 9.91
N ASN A 286 -6.31 30.54 10.25
CA ASN A 286 -7.13 30.36 11.44
C ASN A 286 -6.37 29.53 12.50
N LYS A 287 -5.25 30.07 12.99
CA LYS A 287 -4.43 29.39 14.02
C LYS A 287 -5.16 29.36 15.35
N THR A 288 -5.16 28.21 16.03
CA THR A 288 -5.68 28.13 17.40
C THR A 288 -4.74 28.86 18.36
N GLN A 289 -5.28 29.33 19.51
CA GLN A 289 -4.50 30.09 20.48
C GLN A 289 -3.21 29.36 20.93
N PRO A 290 -3.23 28.05 21.27
CA PRO A 290 -2.01 27.36 21.68
C PRO A 290 -0.95 27.26 20.58
N ILE A 291 -1.37 27.18 19.31
CA ILE A 291 -0.47 27.17 18.15
C ILE A 291 0.18 28.54 17.98
N LEU A 292 -0.63 29.60 18.04
CA LEU A 292 -0.15 30.97 17.95
C LEU A 292 0.84 31.29 19.07
N ASP A 293 0.56 30.86 20.31
CA ASP A 293 1.45 31.08 21.46
C ASP A 293 2.82 30.42 21.28
N ILE A 294 2.87 29.19 20.73
CA ILE A 294 4.14 28.51 20.43
C ILE A 294 4.92 29.29 19.37
N LEU A 295 4.28 29.71 18.28
CA LEU A 295 4.95 30.44 17.20
C LEU A 295 5.47 31.80 17.67
N LEU A 296 4.66 32.56 18.43
CA LEU A 296 5.07 33.86 18.98
C LEU A 296 6.21 33.71 20.00
N LYS A 297 6.14 32.72 20.89
CA LYS A 297 7.21 32.44 21.87
C LYS A 297 8.55 32.11 21.20
N ASN A 298 8.53 31.54 20.01
CA ASN A 298 9.73 31.15 19.26
C ASN A 298 10.00 32.04 18.04
N GLN A 299 9.30 33.17 17.88
CA GLN A 299 9.25 33.96 16.65
C GLN A 299 10.63 34.37 16.12
N ALA A 300 11.43 35.04 16.96
CA ALA A 300 12.76 35.51 16.57
C ALA A 300 13.70 34.36 16.17
N LYS A 301 13.68 33.27 16.96
CA LYS A 301 14.50 32.07 16.71
C LYS A 301 14.08 31.37 15.42
N LEU A 302 12.79 31.28 15.13
CA LEU A 302 12.26 30.69 13.90
C LEU A 302 12.66 31.51 12.66
N ILE A 303 12.56 32.83 12.72
CA ILE A 303 12.98 33.72 11.63
C ILE A 303 14.47 33.54 11.33
N GLU A 304 15.32 33.56 12.37
CA GLU A 304 16.75 33.34 12.19
C GLU A 304 17.04 31.94 11.62
N PHE A 305 16.41 30.90 12.19
CA PHE A 305 16.58 29.53 11.76
C PHE A 305 16.22 29.34 10.28
N LEU A 306 15.02 29.76 9.89
CA LEU A 306 14.53 29.62 8.51
C LEU A 306 15.38 30.43 7.52
N SER A 307 15.93 31.58 7.91
CA SER A 307 16.79 32.38 7.02
C SER A 307 18.09 31.67 6.64
N LYS A 308 18.52 30.68 7.45
CA LYS A 308 19.74 29.88 7.26
C LYS A 308 19.44 28.43 6.86
N PHE A 309 18.18 28.04 6.80
CA PHE A 309 17.77 26.64 6.64
C PHE A 309 17.98 26.14 5.21
N GLN A 310 18.92 25.19 5.05
CA GLN A 310 19.25 24.49 3.81
C GLN A 310 19.44 25.39 2.58
N ASN A 311 20.14 26.53 2.74
CA ASN A 311 20.39 27.51 1.67
C ASN A 311 21.23 26.97 0.50
N ASP A 312 21.89 25.83 0.67
CA ASP A 312 22.57 25.08 -0.39
C ASP A 312 21.63 24.51 -1.46
N ARG A 313 20.31 24.45 -1.21
CA ARG A 313 19.29 24.06 -2.21
C ARG A 313 18.93 25.25 -3.12
N THR A 314 19.91 25.77 -3.87
CA THR A 314 19.73 26.96 -4.73
C THR A 314 18.91 26.68 -5.99
N GLU A 315 18.85 25.44 -6.45
CA GLU A 315 18.11 25.05 -7.66
C GLU A 315 16.61 24.83 -7.41
N ASP A 316 16.19 24.76 -6.14
CA ASP A 316 14.79 24.56 -5.75
C ASP A 316 14.13 25.93 -5.49
N GLU A 317 13.69 26.59 -6.55
CA GLU A 317 13.07 27.92 -6.47
C GLU A 317 11.81 27.89 -5.58
N GLN A 318 10.98 26.85 -5.71
CA GLN A 318 9.77 26.69 -4.91
C GLN A 318 10.10 26.64 -3.41
N PHE A 319 11.10 25.85 -3.00
CA PHE A 319 11.52 25.79 -1.61
C PHE A 319 12.00 27.16 -1.08
N ASN A 320 12.75 27.90 -1.88
CA ASN A 320 13.27 29.22 -1.48
C ASN A 320 12.15 30.27 -1.35
N ASP A 321 11.16 30.23 -2.22
CA ASP A 321 9.95 31.06 -2.14
C ASP A 321 9.12 30.72 -0.90
N GLU A 322 8.90 29.42 -0.65
CA GLU A 322 8.18 28.94 0.53
C GLU A 322 8.87 29.39 1.83
N LYS A 323 10.20 29.30 1.89
CA LYS A 323 11.00 29.76 3.04
C LYS A 323 10.85 31.26 3.26
N THR A 324 10.92 32.05 2.20
CA THR A 324 10.73 33.52 2.25
C THR A 324 9.31 33.87 2.71
N TYR A 325 8.31 33.18 2.18
CA TYR A 325 6.92 33.31 2.60
C TYR A 325 6.74 33.00 4.08
N LEU A 326 7.32 31.90 4.58
CA LEU A 326 7.22 31.51 5.98
C LEU A 326 7.89 32.51 6.92
N VAL A 327 9.08 33.02 6.56
CA VAL A 327 9.75 34.07 7.34
C VAL A 327 8.87 35.32 7.45
N LYS A 328 8.22 35.74 6.35
CA LYS A 328 7.29 36.85 6.34
C LYS A 328 6.07 36.57 7.23
N GLN A 329 5.41 35.42 7.05
CA GLN A 329 4.25 35.03 7.85
C GLN A 329 4.56 35.03 9.35
N ILE A 330 5.69 34.46 9.76
CA ILE A 330 6.10 34.41 11.17
C ILE A 330 6.39 35.80 11.72
N ARG A 331 7.04 36.68 10.94
CA ARG A 331 7.30 38.07 11.32
C ARG A 331 6.01 38.86 11.53
N ASP A 332 5.02 38.62 10.68
CA ASP A 332 3.74 39.33 10.69
C ASP A 332 2.75 38.76 11.71
N LEU A 333 3.10 37.67 12.42
CA LEU A 333 2.26 37.13 13.51
C LEU A 333 2.03 38.16 14.60
N LYS A 334 0.77 38.37 14.93
CA LYS A 334 0.31 39.23 16.02
C LYS A 334 -0.72 38.48 16.85
N ARG A 335 -0.83 38.84 18.13
CA ARG A 335 -1.95 38.38 18.95
C ARG A 335 -3.24 39.01 18.39
N PRO A 336 -4.33 38.24 18.23
CA PRO A 336 -5.63 38.82 17.93
C PRO A 336 -6.02 39.81 19.03
N ALA A 337 -6.78 40.84 18.69
CA ALA A 337 -7.33 41.76 19.67
C ALA A 337 -8.17 40.97 20.69
N PRO A 338 -8.17 41.34 21.99
CA PRO A 338 -9.07 40.72 22.96
C PRO A 338 -10.50 40.82 22.43
N GLN A 339 -11.22 39.71 22.32
CA GLN A 339 -12.66 39.76 22.11
C GLN A 339 -13.25 40.45 23.35
N GLU A 340 -13.77 41.68 23.16
CA GLU A 340 -14.58 42.35 24.17
C GLU A 340 -15.77 41.42 24.49
N ALA A 341 -15.91 41.08 25.78
CA ALA A 341 -16.84 40.09 26.29
C ALA A 341 -18.31 40.54 26.21
#